data_AF-A0A956VNK5-F1
#
_entry.id   AF-A0A956VNK5-F1
#
_cell.length_a   1.000
_cell.length_b   1.000
_cell.length_c   1.000
_cell.angle_alpha   90.00
_cell.angle_beta   90.00
_cell.angle_gamma   90.00
#
_symmetry.space_group_name_H-M   'P 1'
#
loop_
_entity.id
_entity.type
_entity.pdbx_description
1 polymer ?
#
loop_
_entity_poly.entity_id
_entity_poly.type
_entity_poly.pdbx_seq_one_letter_code
_entity_poly.pdbx_strand_id
1 'polypeptide(L)'
;MSMFVALLAAAVLVVSPTGPFTSIEDALAVAEAGDTIEVRGGLYGPLVIDKSVTLIGLDGATIDGREAGDVVRITAPDVTLQG
;
A
#
# COMPACT_ATOMS: atom_id res chain seq x y z
N MET A 1 8.51 -33.66 0.11
CA MET A 1 8.38 -32.35 0.76
C MET A 1 7.04 -31.79 0.30
N SER A 2 5.96 -32.00 1.06
CA SER A 2 4.63 -31.55 0.64
C SER A 2 4.60 -30.03 0.57
N MET A 3 4.40 -29.51 -0.63
CA MET A 3 4.13 -28.10 -0.88
C MET A 3 2.73 -27.80 -0.32
N PHE A 4 2.66 -27.07 0.78
CA PHE A 4 1.42 -26.51 1.29
C PHE A 4 1.13 -25.27 0.45
N VAL A 5 0.22 -25.37 -0.53
CA VAL A 5 -0.32 -24.18 -1.18
C VAL A 5 -1.37 -23.63 -0.21
N ALA A 6 -0.99 -22.66 0.60
CA ALA A 6 -1.97 -21.79 1.24
C ALA A 6 -2.68 -21.05 0.12
N LEU A 7 -3.99 -21.24 -0.02
CA LEU A 7 -4.82 -20.35 -0.83
C LEU A 7 -4.88 -19.02 -0.07
N LEU A 8 -3.85 -18.18 -0.23
CA LEU A 8 -3.81 -16.82 0.31
C LEU A 8 -4.85 -16.02 -0.48
N ALA A 9 -6.04 -15.86 0.09
CA ALA A 9 -6.94 -14.82 -0.37
C ALA A 9 -6.25 -13.49 -0.08
N ALA A 10 -6.11 -12.63 -1.10
CA ALA A 10 -5.56 -11.29 -0.95
C ALA A 10 -6.24 -10.57 0.22
N ALA A 11 -5.45 -10.13 1.20
CA ALA A 11 -5.94 -9.39 2.35
C ALA A 11 -6.21 -7.94 1.97
N VAL A 12 -7.10 -7.29 2.73
CA VAL A 12 -7.36 -5.85 2.62
C VAL A 12 -6.84 -5.18 3.88
N LEU A 13 -5.83 -4.31 3.72
CA LEU A 13 -5.27 -3.50 4.78
C LEU A 13 -5.82 -2.07 4.65
N VAL A 14 -6.33 -1.50 5.74
CA VAL A 14 -6.92 -0.16 5.74
C VAL A 14 -5.98 0.83 6.41
N VAL A 15 -5.55 1.83 5.66
CA VAL A 15 -4.75 2.96 6.13
C VAL A 15 -5.66 4.17 6.32
N SER A 16 -5.64 4.76 7.51
CA SER A 16 -6.29 6.05 7.78
C SER A 16 -5.63 6.74 8.97
N PRO A 17 -5.77 8.07 9.13
CA PRO A 17 -5.16 8.79 10.26
C PRO A 17 -5.59 8.28 11.66
N THR A 18 -6.71 7.57 11.75
CA THR A 18 -7.28 7.02 12.99
C THR A 18 -7.46 5.49 12.94
N GLY A 19 -6.92 4.84 11.91
CA GLY A 19 -7.12 3.43 11.60
C GLY A 19 -6.09 2.49 12.25
N PRO A 20 -6.15 1.19 11.91
CA PRO A 20 -5.18 0.21 12.38
C PRO A 20 -3.78 0.46 11.82
N PHE A 21 -3.69 1.03 10.61
CA PHE A 21 -2.47 1.57 10.04
C PHE A 21 -2.65 3.07 9.85
N THR A 22 -1.71 3.86 10.38
CA THR A 22 -1.72 5.33 10.26
C THR A 22 -0.78 5.84 9.16
N SER A 23 0.06 4.96 8.61
CA SER A 23 0.92 5.24 7.47
C SER A 23 0.80 4.15 6.40
N ILE A 24 1.07 4.53 5.15
CA ILE A 24 1.08 3.57 4.02
C ILE A 24 2.27 2.60 4.15
N GLU A 25 3.40 3.08 4.68
CA GLU A 25 4.61 2.27 4.89
C GLU A 25 4.38 1.13 5.90
N ASP A 26 3.66 1.38 6.99
CA ASP A 26 3.34 0.34 7.98
C ASP A 26 2.44 -0.75 7.39
N ALA A 27 1.44 -0.35 6.58
CA ALA A 27 0.61 -1.31 5.86
C ALA A 27 1.43 -2.09 4.83
N LEU A 28 2.31 -1.41 4.07
CA LEU A 28 3.18 -2.06 3.10
C LEU A 28 4.15 -3.04 3.77
N ALA A 29 4.66 -2.74 4.96
CA ALA A 29 5.55 -3.64 5.70
C ALA A 29 4.86 -4.98 6.06
N VAL A 30 3.58 -4.95 6.38
CA VAL A 30 2.78 -6.13 6.75
C VAL A 30 2.17 -6.85 5.54
N ALA A 31 1.83 -6.11 4.48
CA ALA A 31 1.21 -6.65 3.27
C ALA A 31 2.05 -7.76 2.63
N GLU A 32 1.38 -8.78 2.13
CA GLU A 32 1.93 -9.82 1.28
C GLU A 32 1.69 -9.51 -0.20
N ALA A 33 2.41 -10.21 -1.09
CA ALA A 33 2.21 -10.05 -2.52
C ALA A 33 0.78 -10.48 -2.91
N GLY A 34 0.08 -9.61 -3.65
CA GLY A 34 -1.32 -9.77 -4.04
C GLY A 34 -2.31 -9.01 -3.16
N ASP A 35 -1.89 -8.49 -2.00
CA ASP A 35 -2.78 -7.76 -1.10
C ASP A 35 -3.24 -6.41 -1.64
N THR A 36 -4.34 -5.92 -1.06
CA THR A 36 -4.88 -4.59 -1.32
C THR A 36 -4.69 -3.68 -0.11
N ILE A 37 -4.16 -2.48 -0.33
CA ILE A 37 -4.01 -1.42 0.65
C ILE A 37 -5.04 -0.33 0.30
N GLU A 38 -6.09 -0.21 1.08
CA GLU A 38 -7.06 0.88 1.00
C GLU A 38 -6.59 2.07 1.82
N VAL A 39 -6.25 3.16 1.15
CA VAL A 39 -5.77 4.39 1.78
C VAL A 39 -6.92 5.39 1.83
N ARG A 40 -7.47 5.63 3.03
CA ARG A 40 -8.55 6.58 3.28
C ARG A 40 -8.00 8.01 3.33
N GLY A 41 -8.92 8.98 3.26
CA GLY A 41 -8.63 10.42 3.30
C GLY A 41 -7.63 10.80 4.38
N GLY A 42 -6.56 11.47 3.96
CA GLY A 42 -5.40 11.78 4.79
C GLY A 42 -4.25 12.35 3.95
N LEU A 43 -3.24 12.87 4.64
CA LEU A 43 -2.00 13.36 4.03
C LEU A 43 -0.86 12.40 4.40
N TYR A 44 -0.29 11.78 3.38
CA TYR A 44 0.78 10.79 3.52
C TYR A 44 2.06 11.31 2.87
N GLY A 45 3.21 10.88 3.38
CA GLY A 45 4.51 11.28 2.83
C GLY A 45 4.90 10.50 1.57
N PRO A 46 6.08 10.80 1.00
CA PRO A 46 6.62 10.05 -0.13
C PRO A 46 6.73 8.55 0.17
N LEU A 47 6.54 7.71 -0.84
CA LEU A 47 6.44 6.25 -0.66
C LEU A 47 7.30 5.48 -1.66
N VAL A 48 7.90 4.38 -1.21
CA VAL A 48 8.48 3.35 -2.08
C VAL A 48 7.60 2.11 -2.04
N ILE A 49 7.12 1.64 -3.19
CA ILE A 49 6.36 0.39 -3.31
C ILE A 49 7.29 -0.70 -3.86
N ASP A 50 7.71 -1.59 -2.97
CA ASP A 50 8.66 -2.68 -3.22
C ASP A 50 8.02 -4.08 -3.14
N LYS A 51 6.69 -4.14 -3.02
CA LYS A 51 5.89 -5.37 -3.06
C LYS A 51 4.82 -5.27 -4.12
N SER A 52 4.49 -6.41 -4.75
CA SER A 52 3.41 -6.53 -5.73
C SER A 52 2.05 -6.42 -5.04
N VAL A 53 1.56 -5.21 -4.83
CA VAL A 53 0.30 -4.92 -4.13
C VAL A 53 -0.60 -3.99 -4.96
N THR A 54 -1.87 -3.96 -4.60
CA THR A 54 -2.82 -2.95 -5.10
C THR A 54 -2.99 -1.86 -4.06
N LEU A 55 -2.69 -0.61 -4.38
CA LEU A 55 -2.91 0.54 -3.52
C LEU A 55 -4.06 1.39 -4.08
N ILE A 56 -5.12 1.55 -3.27
CA ILE A 56 -6.33 2.29 -3.66
C ILE A 56 -6.51 3.49 -2.73
N GLY A 57 -6.36 4.69 -3.28
CA GLY A 57 -6.75 5.94 -2.66
C GLY A 57 -8.27 6.10 -2.65
N LEU A 58 -8.82 6.33 -1.47
CA LEU A 58 -10.24 6.55 -1.21
C LEU A 58 -10.40 7.87 -0.44
N ASP A 59 -11.58 8.48 -0.54
CA ASP A 59 -12.00 9.62 0.29
C ASP A 59 -11.01 10.82 0.25
N GLY A 60 -10.30 11.03 -0.87
CA GLY A 60 -9.38 12.17 -1.07
C GLY A 60 -7.99 11.98 -0.45
N ALA A 61 -7.50 10.74 -0.32
CA ALA A 61 -6.12 10.48 0.11
C ALA A 61 -5.09 11.20 -0.76
N THR A 62 -4.15 11.90 -0.13
CA THR A 62 -3.10 12.67 -0.81
C THR A 62 -1.73 12.17 -0.39
N ILE A 63 -0.88 11.88 -1.38
CA ILE A 63 0.55 11.59 -1.17
C ILE A 63 1.33 12.85 -1.54
N ASP A 64 2.01 13.43 -0.56
CA ASP A 64 2.79 14.65 -0.71
C ASP A 64 4.28 14.33 -0.82
N GLY A 65 4.86 14.67 -1.98
CA GLY A 65 6.28 14.51 -2.29
C GLY A 65 7.20 15.49 -1.56
N ARG A 66 6.66 16.44 -0.79
CA ARG A 66 7.41 17.46 -0.03
C ARG A 66 8.44 18.22 -0.87
N GLU A 67 8.09 18.48 -2.14
CA GLU A 67 8.93 19.19 -3.11
C GLU A 67 10.32 18.59 -3.37
N ALA A 68 10.54 17.31 -3.05
CA ALA A 68 11.84 16.66 -3.20
C ALA A 68 11.73 15.20 -3.66
N GLY A 69 12.45 14.86 -4.74
CA GLY A 69 12.55 13.48 -5.22
C GLY A 69 11.24 12.93 -5.81
N ASP A 70 11.04 11.62 -5.67
CA ASP A 70 9.86 10.92 -6.16
C ASP A 70 8.73 10.96 -5.11
N VAL A 71 7.51 11.32 -5.53
CA VAL A 71 6.31 11.22 -4.66
C VAL A 71 6.00 9.75 -4.37
N VAL A 72 5.99 8.92 -5.41
CA VAL A 72 5.83 7.47 -5.32
C VAL A 72 6.86 6.82 -6.22
N ARG A 73 7.68 5.93 -5.66
CA ARG A 73 8.66 5.13 -6.40
C ARG A 73 8.26 3.67 -6.39
N ILE A 74 7.94 3.12 -7.55
CA ILE A 74 7.53 1.72 -7.70
C ILE A 74 8.74 0.91 -8.19
N THR A 75 9.09 -0.14 -7.44
CA THR A 75 10.23 -1.03 -7.74
C THR A 75 9.83 -2.48 -7.90
N ALA A 76 8.67 -2.89 -7.38
CA ALA A 76 8.12 -4.23 -7.61
C ALA A 76 7.36 -4.34 -8.93
N PRO A 77 7.32 -5.53 -9.55
CA PRO A 77 6.40 -5.82 -10.63
C PRO A 77 4.96 -5.91 -10.12
N ASP A 78 3.99 -5.83 -11.05
CA ASP A 78 2.58 -6.10 -10.78
C ASP A 78 1.95 -5.24 -9.67
N VAL A 79 2.42 -4.00 -9.54
CA VAL A 79 1.82 -2.99 -8.66
C VAL A 79 0.68 -2.28 -9.37
N THR A 80 -0.44 -2.15 -8.69
CA THR A 80 -1.56 -1.31 -9.12
C THR A 80 -1.68 -0.11 -8.18
N LEU A 81 -1.74 1.10 -8.74
CA LEU A 81 -2.01 2.33 -8.00
C LEU A 81 -3.24 3.00 -8.60
N GLN A 82 -4.26 3.25 -7.78
CA GLN A 82 -5.54 3.83 -8.21
C GLN A 82 -6.03 4.86 -7.20
N GLY A 83 -6.57 6.00 -7.66
CA GLY A 83 -7.08 7.08 -6.81
C GLY A 83 -7.51 8.29 -7.63
#